data_AF-A0A2D5F768-F1
#
_entry.id   AF-A0A2D5F768-F1
#
_cell.length_a   1.000
_cell.length_b   1.000
_cell.length_c   1.000
_cell.angle_alpha   90.00
_cell.angle_beta   90.00
_cell.angle_gamma   90.00
#
_symmetry.space_group_name_H-M   'P 1'
#
loop_
_entity.id
_entity.type
_entity.pdbx_description
1 polymer ?
#
loop_
_entity_poly.entity_id
_entity_poly.type
_entity_poly.pdbx_seq_one_letter_code
_entity_poly.pdbx_strand_id
1 'polypeptide(L)'
;MHIRFWKYVDQRGDSECWLWTGAKDGRGYGNISVGAGESPAKAYRISYEMRYGPIPDGLLIRHRCDNPACVNPRHLETGTQKDNARDMVQRNRQNPKSLLNLRPGAQGFHGAGPQSNGERYGTRS
;
A
#
# COMPACT_ATOMS: atom_id res chain seq x y z
N MET A 1 -20.31 -4.83 -8.58
CA MET A 1 -19.22 -4.16 -7.85
C MET A 1 -19.52 -2.69 -7.51
N HIS A 2 -19.95 -1.86 -8.48
CA HIS A 2 -20.03 -0.39 -8.34
C HIS A 2 -21.01 0.14 -7.28
N ILE A 3 -22.16 -0.50 -7.09
CA ILE A 3 -23.22 -0.02 -6.17
C ILE A 3 -22.80 -0.05 -4.70
N ARG A 4 -22.01 -1.04 -4.29
CA ARG A 4 -21.58 -1.18 -2.89
C ARG A 4 -20.46 -0.22 -2.52
N PHE A 5 -19.63 0.19 -3.48
CA PHE A 5 -18.54 1.13 -3.21
C PHE A 5 -19.09 2.49 -2.80
N TRP A 6 -19.89 3.12 -3.67
CA TRP A 6 -20.44 4.46 -3.44
C TRP A 6 -21.33 4.59 -2.20
N LYS A 7 -21.93 3.48 -1.74
CA LYS A 7 -22.66 3.43 -0.47
C LYS A 7 -21.80 3.85 0.74
N TYR A 8 -20.49 3.60 0.69
CA TYR A 8 -19.57 3.84 1.80
C TYR A 8 -18.61 5.00 1.54
N VAL A 9 -18.90 5.87 0.57
CA VAL A 9 -18.08 7.04 0.27
C VAL A 9 -18.82 8.29 0.71
N ASP A 10 -18.26 9.01 1.68
CA ASP A 10 -18.65 10.38 2.00
C ASP A 10 -18.02 11.30 0.94
N GLN A 11 -18.75 11.56 -0.14
CA GLN A 11 -18.30 12.41 -1.24
C GLN A 11 -18.39 13.88 -0.85
N ARG A 12 -17.31 14.60 -1.13
CA ARG A 12 -17.11 16.02 -0.82
C ARG A 12 -16.63 16.75 -2.08
N GLY A 13 -16.17 17.99 -1.96
CA GLY A 13 -15.59 18.71 -3.09
C GLY A 13 -14.38 18.00 -3.73
N ASP A 14 -14.04 18.41 -4.95
CA ASP A 14 -12.96 17.80 -5.74
C ASP A 14 -11.57 17.87 -5.07
N SER A 15 -11.33 18.91 -4.28
CA SER A 15 -10.11 19.12 -3.49
C SER A 15 -10.19 18.55 -2.07
N GLU A 16 -11.32 17.95 -1.71
CA GLU A 16 -11.56 17.42 -0.37
C GLU A 16 -11.37 15.90 -0.32
N CYS A 17 -11.04 15.38 0.86
CA CYS A 17 -10.96 13.93 1.03
C CYS A 17 -12.36 13.32 0.97
N TRP A 18 -12.54 12.32 0.10
CA TRP A 18 -13.73 11.48 0.14
C TRP A 18 -13.48 10.35 1.12
N LEU A 19 -14.16 10.36 2.27
CA LEU A 19 -13.84 9.44 3.36
C LEU A 19 -14.56 8.11 3.18
N TRP A 20 -13.82 7.02 3.39
CA TRP A 20 -14.38 5.68 3.48
C TRP A 20 -15.08 5.46 4.83
N THR A 21 -16.40 5.32 4.79
CA THR A 21 -17.25 5.08 5.97
C THR A 21 -17.43 3.60 6.28
N GLY A 22 -16.98 2.71 5.40
CA GLY A 22 -17.02 1.25 5.59
C GLY A 22 -15.89 0.71 6.47
N ALA A 23 -15.68 -0.61 6.38
CA ALA A 23 -14.65 -1.34 7.11
C ALA A 23 -13.25 -0.81 6.80
N LYS A 24 -12.42 -0.70 7.84
CA LYS A 24 -11.03 -0.23 7.76
C LYS A 24 -10.11 -1.23 8.43
N ASP A 25 -8.85 -1.32 7.98
CA ASP A 25 -7.83 -2.10 8.69
C ASP A 25 -7.24 -1.33 9.90
N GLY A 26 -6.38 -2.00 10.67
CA GLY A 26 -5.70 -1.40 11.82
C GLY A 26 -4.75 -0.24 11.48
N ARG A 27 -4.55 0.07 10.19
CA ARG A 27 -3.78 1.23 9.71
C ARG A 27 -4.68 2.32 9.12
N GLY A 28 -6.00 2.16 9.20
CA GLY A 28 -6.99 3.13 8.73
C GLY A 28 -7.34 3.04 7.25
N TYR A 29 -6.79 2.07 6.50
CA TYR A 29 -7.15 1.91 5.08
C TYR A 29 -8.51 1.26 4.92
N GLY A 30 -9.36 1.85 4.09
CA GLY A 30 -10.65 1.28 3.73
C GLY A 30 -10.51 -0.05 2.98
N ASN A 31 -11.33 -1.03 3.36
CA ASN A 31 -11.42 -2.34 2.71
C ASN A 31 -12.87 -2.59 2.26
N ILE A 32 -13.04 -3.26 1.14
CA ILE A 32 -14.34 -3.69 0.60
C ILE A 32 -14.25 -5.16 0.16
N SER A 33 -15.26 -5.96 0.53
CA SER A 33 -15.38 -7.32 0.00
C SER A 33 -15.84 -7.27 -1.45
N VAL A 34 -15.12 -7.98 -2.32
CA VAL A 34 -15.36 -8.02 -3.77
C VAL A 34 -16.10 -9.28 -4.22
N GLY A 35 -16.18 -10.30 -3.37
CA GLY A 35 -16.83 -11.58 -3.66
C GLY A 35 -16.85 -12.50 -2.44
N ALA A 36 -17.67 -13.54 -2.49
CA ALA A 36 -17.66 -14.58 -1.46
C ALA A 36 -16.38 -15.43 -1.60
N GLY A 37 -15.62 -15.58 -0.52
CA GLY A 37 -14.34 -16.30 -0.52
C GLY A 37 -13.15 -15.50 -1.08
N GLU A 38 -13.38 -14.29 -1.59
CA GLU A 38 -12.29 -13.42 -2.06
C GLU A 38 -11.72 -12.56 -0.93
N SER A 39 -10.41 -12.33 -1.00
CA SER A 39 -9.75 -11.40 -0.08
C SER A 39 -10.31 -9.98 -0.26
N PRO A 40 -10.53 -9.22 0.84
CA PRO A 40 -10.98 -7.84 0.73
C PRO A 40 -10.02 -6.97 -0.09
N ALA A 41 -10.56 -6.22 -1.04
CA ALA A 41 -9.80 -5.25 -1.82
C ALA A 41 -9.68 -3.93 -1.05
N LYS A 42 -8.62 -3.17 -1.35
CA LYS A 42 -8.45 -1.81 -0.81
C LYS A 42 -9.40 -0.84 -1.51
N ALA A 43 -10.19 -0.10 -0.74
CA ALA A 43 -11.20 0.83 -1.26
C ALA A 43 -10.58 1.92 -2.17
N TYR A 44 -9.41 2.44 -1.82
CA TYR A 44 -8.73 3.44 -2.65
C TYR A 44 -8.26 2.87 -4.01
N ARG A 45 -7.86 1.59 -4.07
CA ARG A 45 -7.50 0.94 -5.35
C ARG A 45 -8.72 0.81 -6.25
N ILE A 46 -9.85 0.40 -5.69
CA ILE A 46 -11.12 0.34 -6.42
C ILE A 46 -11.51 1.71 -6.98
N SER A 47 -11.37 2.78 -6.17
CA SER A 47 -11.64 4.14 -6.63
C SER A 47 -10.75 4.57 -7.80
N TYR A 48 -9.45 4.28 -7.70
CA TYR A 48 -8.50 4.55 -8.78
C TYR A 48 -8.89 3.80 -10.06
N GLU A 49 -9.16 2.49 -9.95
CA GLU A 49 -9.51 1.65 -11.10
C GLU A 49 -10.81 2.06 -11.77
N MET A 50 -11.80 2.49 -10.98
CA MET A 50 -13.06 3.02 -11.52
C MET A 50 -12.88 4.32 -12.32
N ARG A 51 -11.89 5.15 -11.97
CA ARG A 51 -11.67 6.45 -12.63
C ARG A 51 -10.65 6.38 -13.78
N TYR A 52 -9.57 5.66 -13.59
CA TYR A 52 -8.40 5.67 -14.49
C TYR A 52 -8.17 4.32 -15.18
N GLY A 53 -8.88 3.27 -14.79
CA GLY A 53 -8.70 1.93 -15.32
C GLY A 53 -7.67 1.10 -14.54
N PRO A 54 -7.29 -0.09 -15.05
CA PRO A 54 -6.48 -1.05 -14.32
C PRO A 54 -5.14 -0.46 -13.90
N ILE A 55 -4.70 -0.81 -12.68
CA ILE A 55 -3.40 -0.39 -12.16
C ILE A 55 -2.32 -1.18 -12.92
N PRO A 56 -1.35 -0.50 -13.57
CA PRO A 56 -0.28 -1.19 -14.29
C PRO A 56 0.57 -2.07 -13.36
N ASP A 57 1.05 -3.19 -13.90
CA ASP A 57 1.85 -4.15 -13.14
C ASP A 57 3.10 -3.50 -12.52
N GLY A 58 3.36 -3.82 -11.26
CA GLY A 58 4.50 -3.28 -10.50
C GLY A 58 4.31 -1.86 -9.95
N LEU A 59 3.19 -1.20 -10.23
CA LEU A 59 2.84 0.10 -9.65
C LEU A 59 1.99 -0.05 -8.37
N LEU A 60 2.20 0.88 -7.46
CA LEU A 60 1.43 1.04 -6.23
C LEU A 60 0.62 2.35 -6.32
N ILE A 61 -0.57 2.34 -5.72
CA ILE A 61 -1.36 3.55 -5.55
C ILE A 61 -0.98 4.23 -4.24
N ARG A 62 -0.79 5.55 -4.30
CA ARG A 62 -0.28 6.39 -3.22
C ARG A 62 -1.25 7.55 -2.98
N HIS A 63 -1.36 7.97 -1.73
CA HIS A 63 -2.18 9.12 -1.35
C HIS A 63 -1.35 10.40 -1.35
N ARG A 64 -1.80 11.42 -2.09
CA ARG A 64 -1.23 12.77 -2.02
C ARG A 64 -1.64 13.51 -0.75
N CYS A 65 -2.82 13.22 -0.24
CA CYS A 65 -3.42 13.85 0.94
C CYS A 65 -3.02 13.22 2.28
N ASP A 66 -2.17 12.19 2.28
CA ASP A 66 -1.70 11.48 3.49
C ASP A 66 -2.77 10.90 4.43
N ASN A 67 -4.02 10.83 3.97
CA ASN A 67 -5.17 10.25 4.67
C ASN A 67 -5.49 8.83 4.16
N PRO A 68 -5.23 7.76 4.94
CA PRO A 68 -5.45 6.36 4.52
C PRO A 68 -6.90 6.01 4.19
N ALA A 69 -7.86 6.72 4.79
CA ALA A 69 -9.29 6.52 4.57
C ALA A 69 -9.81 7.26 3.34
N CYS A 70 -8.99 8.10 2.70
CA CYS A 70 -9.39 8.84 1.51
C CYS A 70 -9.48 7.92 0.29
N VAL A 71 -10.59 8.04 -0.43
CA VAL A 71 -10.86 7.35 -1.69
C VAL A 71 -11.16 8.31 -2.84
N ASN A 72 -10.86 9.61 -2.70
CA ASN A 72 -11.01 10.55 -3.81
C ASN A 72 -9.97 10.23 -4.89
N PRO A 73 -10.36 9.85 -6.13
CA PRO A 73 -9.41 9.47 -7.17
C PRO A 73 -8.47 10.61 -7.57
N ARG A 74 -8.82 11.88 -7.33
CA ARG A 74 -7.92 13.04 -7.56
C ARG A 74 -6.79 13.12 -6.54
N HIS A 75 -6.97 12.49 -5.37
CA HIS A 75 -5.95 12.40 -4.31
C HIS A 75 -5.10 11.13 -4.42
N LEU A 76 -5.31 10.31 -5.45
CA LEU A 76 -4.61 9.06 -5.69
C LEU A 76 -3.68 9.18 -6.90
N GLU A 77 -2.49 8.62 -6.77
CA GLU A 77 -1.50 8.57 -7.84
C GLU A 77 -0.85 7.19 -7.93
N THR A 78 -0.46 6.78 -9.13
CA THR A 78 0.43 5.63 -9.33
C THR A 78 1.88 6.02 -9.09
N GLY A 79 2.63 5.19 -8.39
CA GLY A 79 4.08 5.30 -8.27
C GLY A 79 4.73 3.92 -8.23
N THR A 80 6.04 3.87 -8.40
CA THR A 80 6.79 2.62 -8.25
C THR A 80 7.01 2.30 -6.76
N GLN A 81 7.36 1.05 -6.45
CA GLN A 81 7.82 0.69 -5.10
C GLN A 81 9.01 1.55 -4.63
N LYS A 82 9.90 1.95 -5.56
CA LYS A 82 11.02 2.85 -5.28
C LYS A 82 10.55 4.25 -4.91
N ASP A 83 9.52 4.77 -5.58
CA ASP A 83 8.94 6.08 -5.25
C ASP A 83 8.25 6.04 -3.88
N ASN A 84 7.52 4.96 -3.58
CA ASN A 84 6.91 4.79 -2.26
C ASN A 84 7.95 4.72 -1.14
N ALA A 85 9.08 4.01 -1.37
CA ALA A 85 10.19 3.97 -0.42
C ALA A 85 10.85 5.35 -0.24
N ARG A 86 11.05 6.11 -1.33
CA ARG A 86 11.62 7.46 -1.28
C ARG A 86 10.75 8.41 -0.46
N ASP A 87 9.44 8.39 -0.65
CA ASP A 87 8.53 9.25 0.11
C ASP A 87 8.44 8.86 1.59
N MET A 88 8.53 7.57 1.93
CA MET A 88 8.62 7.17 3.34
C MET A 88 9.86 7.76 4.03
N VAL A 89 10.99 7.80 3.32
CA VAL A 89 12.23 8.43 3.81
C VAL A 89 12.05 9.94 3.92
N GLN A 90 11.55 10.61 2.88
CA GLN A 90 11.37 12.07 2.89
C GLN A 90 10.35 12.55 3.93
N ARG A 91 9.27 11.79 4.15
CA ARG A 91 8.21 12.13 5.12
C ARG A 91 8.48 11.57 6.52
N ASN A 92 9.69 11.07 6.77
CA ASN A 92 10.12 10.48 8.04
C ASN A 92 9.15 9.43 8.61
N ARG A 93 8.50 8.65 7.73
CA ARG A 93 7.57 7.57 8.10
C ARG A 93 8.28 6.23 8.26
N GLN A 94 9.58 6.28 8.59
CA GLN A 94 10.38 5.09 8.78
C GLN A 94 9.92 4.38 10.05
N ASN A 95 9.78 3.07 9.98
CA ASN A 95 9.50 2.27 11.17
C ASN A 95 10.74 2.32 12.09
N PRO A 96 10.64 2.77 13.35
CA PRO A 96 11.79 2.82 14.25
C PRO A 96 12.46 1.46 14.45
N LYS A 97 11.73 0.33 14.33
CA LYS A 97 12.33 -1.02 14.35
C LYS A 97 13.25 -1.29 13.16
N SER A 98 13.02 -0.66 12.01
CA SER A 98 13.89 -0.78 10.83
C SER A 98 15.20 -0.01 11.02
N LEU A 99 15.17 1.09 11.79
CA LEU A 99 16.38 1.86 12.14
C LEU A 99 17.27 1.12 13.14
N LEU A 100 16.67 0.31 14.03
CA LEU A 100 17.43 -0.55 14.95
C LEU A 100 18.34 -1.54 14.20
N ASN A 101 17.92 -2.05 13.04
CA ASN A 101 18.72 -2.97 12.21
C ASN A 101 19.87 -2.26 11.45
N LEU A 102 19.89 -0.92 11.40
CA LEU A 102 20.92 -0.13 10.72
C LEU A 102 22.03 0.35 11.66
N ARG A 103 21.92 0.05 12.97
CA ARG A 103 22.96 0.36 13.95
C ARG A 103 24.07 -0.70 13.89
N PRO A 104 25.35 -0.33 13.72
CA PRO A 104 26.45 -1.27 13.82
C PRO A 104 26.41 -1.96 15.20
N GLY A 105 26.22 -3.27 15.23
CA GLY A 105 26.21 -4.09 16.46
C GLY A 105 24.83 -4.41 17.06
N ALA A 106 23.71 -4.00 16.45
CA ALA A 106 22.40 -4.48 16.89
C ALA A 106 22.15 -5.91 16.37
N GLN A 107 21.75 -6.84 17.24
CA GLN A 107 21.30 -8.18 16.86
C GLN A 107 20.01 -8.02 16.01
N GLY A 108 20.16 -8.07 14.69
CA GLY A 108 19.05 -7.91 13.76
C GLY A 108 18.02 -9.03 13.91
N PHE A 109 16.73 -8.67 13.88
CA PHE A 109 15.66 -9.66 13.82
C PHE A 109 15.68 -10.37 12.46
N HIS A 110 15.77 -11.70 12.47
CA HIS A 110 15.72 -12.52 11.27
C HIS A 110 14.31 -12.48 10.67
N GLY A 111 14.11 -11.65 9.65
CA GLY A 111 12.84 -11.52 8.95
C GLY A 111 13.03 -11.12 7.49
N ALA A 112 12.81 -12.10 6.62
CA ALA A 112 12.64 -11.98 5.17
C ALA A 112 13.81 -11.37 4.37
N GLY A 113 14.94 -12.07 4.31
CA GLY A 113 15.87 -11.96 3.20
C GLY A 113 15.43 -12.88 2.04
N PRO A 114 15.59 -12.48 0.77
CA PRO A 114 15.26 -13.33 -0.38
C PRO A 114 16.16 -14.57 -0.38
N GLN A 115 15.58 -15.75 -0.59
CA GLN A 115 16.35 -16.97 -0.88
C GLN A 115 17.00 -16.80 -2.25
N SER A 116 18.22 -16.31 -2.30
CA SER A 116 19.04 -16.36 -3.50
C SER A 116 19.44 -17.81 -3.74
N ASN A 117 18.83 -18.44 -4.75
CA ASN A 117 19.40 -19.59 -5.43
C ASN A 117 20.80 -19.22 -5.95
N GLY A 118 21.81 -20.01 -5.60
CA GLY A 118 23.17 -19.90 -6.11
C GLY A 118 23.86 -21.26 -6.06
N GLU A 119 24.17 -21.78 -7.23
CA GLU A 119 24.74 -23.09 -7.54
C GLU A 119 26.09 -23.43 -6.86
N ARG A 120 26.25 -24.76 -6.65
CA ARG A 120 27.44 -25.62 -6.77
C ARG A 120 28.81 -24.94 -6.81
N TYR A 121 29.74 -25.41 -5.95
CA TYR A 121 30.98 -26.09 -6.39
C TYR A 121 31.53 -26.93 -5.22
N GLY A 122 31.67 -28.24 -5.46
CA GLY A 122 32.29 -29.18 -4.53
C GLY A 122 33.81 -29.02 -4.51
N THR A 123 34.40 -29.06 -3.33
CA THR A 123 35.85 -29.16 -3.13
C THR A 123 36.31 -30.58 -3.40
N ARG A 124 37.18 -30.72 -4.41
CA ARG A 124 38.00 -31.91 -4.65
C ARG A 124 38.86 -32.22 -3.41
N SER A 125 38.99 -33.51 -3.11
CA SER A 125 40.02 -34.09 -2.25
C SER A 125 41.40 -34.01 -2.88
#